data_AF-A0A395CSE5-F1
#
_entry.id   AF-A0A395CSE5-F1
#
_cell.length_a   1.000
_cell.length_b   1.000
_cell.length_c   1.000
_cell.angle_alpha   90.00
_cell.angle_beta   90.00
_cell.angle_gamma   90.00
#
_symmetry.space_group_name_H-M   'P 1'
#
loop_
_entity.id
_entity.type
_entity.pdbx_description
1 polymer ?
#
loop_
_entity_poly.entity_id
_entity_poly.type
_entity_poly.pdbx_seq_one_letter_code
_entity_poly.pdbx_strand_id
1 'polypeptide(L)'
;CFDDADAVVVADVYAAGEQRIEGVDRDALVNALKAHGHRHALALPSPDDLPKIIGELASSGDYVVFLGAGDITQWAYALPEQLRRVASSP
;
A
#
# COMPACT_ATOMS: atom_id res chain seq x y z
N CYS A 1 -13.79 7.21 -2.76
CA CYS A 1 -12.95 6.48 -3.75
C CYS A 1 -12.24 5.30 -3.10
N PHE A 2 -11.71 5.47 -1.88
CA PHE A 2 -11.12 4.38 -1.10
C PHE A 2 -12.16 3.59 -0.27
N ASP A 3 -13.40 4.07 -0.21
CA ASP A 3 -14.44 3.59 0.70
C ASP A 3 -14.92 2.17 0.40
N ASP A 4 -14.72 1.70 -0.84
CA ASP A 4 -15.08 0.35 -1.27
C ASP A 4 -14.00 -0.70 -0.95
N ALA A 5 -12.82 -0.28 -0.49
CA ALA A 5 -11.77 -1.19 -0.08
C ALA A 5 -11.92 -1.57 1.41
N ASP A 6 -11.66 -2.83 1.75
CA ASP A 6 -11.64 -3.25 3.16
C ASP A 6 -10.38 -2.78 3.90
N ALA A 7 -9.28 -2.57 3.17
CA ALA A 7 -8.03 -2.03 3.67
C ALA A 7 -7.31 -1.21 2.58
N VAL A 8 -6.59 -0.17 2.99
CA VAL A 8 -5.81 0.69 2.10
C VAL A 8 -4.40 0.85 2.65
N VAL A 9 -3.41 0.45 1.85
CA VAL A 9 -1.99 0.63 2.17
C VAL A 9 -1.44 1.77 1.31
N VAL A 10 -0.95 2.82 1.96
CA VAL A 10 -0.50 4.06 1.31
C VAL A 10 1.02 4.10 1.30
N ALA A 11 1.62 4.21 0.13
CA ALA A 11 3.06 4.39 -0.04
C ALA A 11 3.47 5.87 0.03
N ASP A 12 4.78 6.11 0.15
CA ASP A 12 5.33 7.46 0.04
C ASP A 12 5.03 8.09 -1.33
N VAL A 13 4.96 9.42 -1.34
CA VAL A 13 4.73 10.18 -2.58
C VAL A 13 5.91 9.98 -3.53
N TYR A 14 5.64 9.41 -4.69
CA TYR A 14 6.57 9.40 -5.81
C TYR A 14 6.67 10.82 -6.38
N ALA A 15 7.77 11.52 -6.09
CA ALA A 15 7.91 12.95 -6.37
C ALA A 15 7.92 13.31 -7.87
N ALA A 16 8.20 12.36 -8.77
CA ALA A 16 8.27 12.58 -10.22
C ALA A 16 9.14 13.78 -10.68
N GLY A 17 10.10 14.21 -9.85
CA GLY A 17 10.97 15.37 -10.12
C GLY A 17 10.45 16.71 -9.56
N GLU A 18 9.29 16.72 -8.90
CA GLU A 18 8.71 17.89 -8.26
C GLU A 18 9.25 18.10 -6.84
N GLN A 19 9.14 19.34 -6.34
CA GLN A 19 9.42 19.65 -4.95
C GLN A 19 8.30 19.13 -4.05
N ARG A 20 8.68 18.63 -2.88
CA ARG A 20 7.70 18.22 -1.87
C ARG A 20 6.89 19.43 -1.41
N ILE A 21 5.59 19.21 -1.24
CA ILE A 21 4.68 20.18 -0.65
C ILE A 21 4.55 19.84 0.83
N GLU A 22 4.73 20.83 1.70
CA GLU A 22 4.61 20.65 3.15
C GLU A 22 3.20 20.17 3.53
N GLY A 23 3.13 19.12 4.35
CA GLY A 23 1.87 18.52 4.80
C GLY A 23 1.14 17.68 3.74
N VAL A 24 1.72 17.48 2.55
CA VAL A 24 1.19 16.59 1.51
C VAL A 24 2.09 15.37 1.39
N ASP A 25 1.88 14.42 2.30
CA ASP A 25 2.63 13.17 2.37
C ASP A 25 1.71 11.97 2.67
N ARG A 26 2.32 10.79 2.71
CA ARG A 26 1.67 9.51 3.02
C ARG A 26 0.87 9.59 4.32
N ASP A 27 1.46 10.14 5.37
CA ASP A 27 0.90 10.13 6.71
C ASP A 27 -0.29 11.09 6.80
N ALA A 28 -0.20 12.25 6.12
CA ALA A 28 -1.32 13.16 5.94
C ALA A 28 -2.51 12.48 5.25
N LEU A 29 -2.26 11.72 4.17
CA LEU A 29 -3.33 10.98 3.47
C LEU A 29 -3.92 9.86 4.34
N VAL A 30 -3.10 9.05 5.02
CA VAL A 30 -3.57 8.01 5.94
C VAL A 30 -4.45 8.61 7.04
N ASN A 31 -4.04 9.73 7.62
CA ASN A 31 -4.82 10.42 8.65
C ASN A 31 -6.14 10.96 8.11
N ALA A 32 -6.14 11.52 6.90
CA ALA A 32 -7.37 11.99 6.25
C ALA A 32 -8.35 10.84 5.97
N LEU A 33 -7.87 9.68 5.49
CA LEU A 33 -8.69 8.49 5.26
C LEU A 33 -9.34 8.00 6.56
N LYS A 34 -8.57 7.92 7.65
CA LYS A 34 -9.07 7.54 8.97
C LYS A 34 -10.11 8.52 9.48
N ALA A 35 -9.85 9.82 9.36
CA ALA A 35 -10.77 10.88 9.77
C ALA A 35 -12.09 10.84 8.99
N HIS A 36 -12.06 10.38 7.73
CA HIS A 36 -13.24 10.21 6.89
C HIS A 36 -14.01 8.90 7.16
N GLY A 37 -13.53 8.05 8.07
CA GLY A 37 -14.21 6.82 8.49
C GLY A 37 -13.64 5.53 7.90
N HIS A 38 -12.62 5.60 7.04
CA HIS A 38 -11.94 4.43 6.52
C HIS A 38 -10.94 3.90 7.58
N ARG A 39 -11.43 3.01 8.44
CA ARG A 39 -10.71 2.57 9.65
C ARG A 39 -9.39 1.84 9.38
N HIS A 40 -9.26 1.21 8.21
CA HIS A 40 -8.13 0.33 7.90
C HIS A 40 -7.17 0.93 6.86
N ALA A 41 -6.79 2.19 7.07
CA ALA A 41 -5.72 2.83 6.30
C ALA A 41 -4.36 2.66 7.02
N LEU A 42 -3.36 2.17 6.30
CA LEU A 42 -2.02 1.88 6.81
C LEU A 42 -0.98 2.62 5.98
N ALA A 43 0.03 3.16 6.66
CA ALA A 43 1.23 3.67 6.02
C ALA A 43 2.15 2.49 5.66
N LEU A 44 2.62 2.43 4.42
CA LEU A 44 3.66 1.50 3.99
C LEU A 44 5.03 2.05 4.43
N PRO A 45 5.77 1.38 5.32
CA PRO A 45 7.07 1.87 5.78
C PRO A 45 8.12 1.83 4.67
N SER A 46 8.16 0.74 3.91
CA SER A 46 8.99 0.59 2.73
C SER A 46 8.36 -0.41 1.73
N PRO A 47 8.76 -0.39 0.45
CA PRO A 47 8.29 -1.37 -0.54
C PRO A 47 8.57 -2.83 -0.14
N ASP A 48 9.63 -3.08 0.64
CA ASP A 48 10.02 -4.42 1.08
C ASP A 48 9.08 -4.99 2.16
N ASP A 49 8.35 -4.14 2.87
CA ASP A 49 7.36 -4.55 3.88
C ASP A 49 6.02 -5.00 3.24
N LEU A 50 5.78 -4.63 1.99
CA LEU A 50 4.51 -4.85 1.30
C LEU A 50 4.08 -6.33 1.29
N PRO A 51 4.95 -7.32 0.98
CA PRO A 51 4.54 -8.72 0.94
C PRO A 51 4.07 -9.24 2.29
N LYS A 52 4.72 -8.81 3.38
CA LYS A 52 4.33 -9.19 4.73
C LYS A 52 2.98 -8.58 5.09
N ILE A 53 2.80 -7.29 4.86
CA ILE A 53 1.54 -6.58 5.12
C ILE A 53 0.40 -7.23 4.34
N ILE A 54 0.56 -7.48 3.04
CA ILE A 54 -0.47 -8.12 2.23
C ILE A 54 -0.75 -9.55 2.70
N GLY A 55 0.27 -10.33 3.08
CA GLY A 55 0.09 -11.68 3.62
C GLY A 55 -0.65 -11.73 4.96
N GLU A 56 -0.59 -10.66 5.75
CA GLU A 56 -1.34 -10.52 7.01
C GLU A 56 -2.77 -10.01 6.78
N LEU A 57 -3.00 -9.20 5.75
CA LEU A 57 -4.29 -8.58 5.46
C LEU A 57 -5.21 -9.43 4.58
N ALA A 58 -4.66 -10.03 3.53
CA ALA A 58 -5.43 -10.67 2.48
C ALA A 58 -5.57 -12.17 2.69
N SER A 59 -6.75 -12.69 2.37
CA SER A 59 -7.10 -14.11 2.37
C SER A 59 -7.34 -14.62 0.95
N SER A 60 -7.43 -15.95 0.81
CA SER A 60 -7.81 -16.56 -0.46
C SER A 60 -9.19 -16.06 -0.91
N GLY A 61 -9.27 -15.53 -2.13
CA GLY A 61 -10.47 -14.93 -2.69
C GLY A 61 -10.48 -13.40 -2.68
N ASP A 62 -9.56 -12.77 -1.94
CA ASP A 62 -9.45 -11.31 -1.90
C ASP A 62 -8.73 -10.77 -3.15
N TYR A 63 -9.06 -9.53 -3.49
CA TYR A 63 -8.41 -8.79 -4.57
C TYR A 63 -7.42 -7.78 -4.00
N VAL A 64 -6.16 -7.86 -4.43
CA VAL A 64 -5.15 -6.84 -4.14
C VAL A 64 -5.00 -5.95 -5.37
N VAL A 65 -5.45 -4.70 -5.26
CA VAL A 65 -5.41 -3.72 -6.35
C VAL A 65 -4.27 -2.74 -6.11
N PHE A 66 -3.35 -2.68 -7.07
CA PHE A 66 -2.29 -1.67 -7.11
C PHE A 66 -2.79 -0.46 -7.89
N LEU A 67 -2.84 0.71 -7.23
CA LEU A 67 -3.33 1.95 -7.83
C LEU A 67 -2.24 3.02 -7.79
N GLY A 68 -1.88 3.54 -8.96
CA GLY A 68 -0.88 4.59 -9.10
C GLY A 68 -0.22 4.58 -10.48
N ALA A 69 0.95 5.21 -10.56
CA ALA A 69 1.80 5.21 -11.73
C ALA A 69 3.27 4.96 -11.31
N GLY A 70 4.16 4.78 -12.29
CA GLY A 70 5.59 4.60 -12.01
C GLY A 70 5.95 3.19 -11.56
N ASP A 71 6.62 3.09 -10.42
CA ASP A 71 7.20 1.85 -9.87
C ASP A 71 6.17 0.88 -9.28
N ILE A 72 4.96 1.35 -8.97
CA ILE A 72 3.86 0.54 -8.44
C ILE A 72 3.54 -0.69 -9.31
N THR A 73 3.70 -0.56 -10.64
CA THR A 73 3.51 -1.67 -11.59
C THR A 73 4.56 -2.76 -11.38
N GLN A 74 5.81 -2.39 -11.09
CA GLN A 74 6.88 -3.35 -10.82
C GLN A 74 6.60 -4.11 -9.52
N TRP A 75 6.04 -3.43 -8.51
CA TRP A 75 5.65 -4.07 -7.25
C TRP A 75 4.53 -5.08 -7.47
N ALA A 76 3.52 -4.73 -8.28
CA ALA A 76 2.45 -5.65 -8.65
C ALA A 76 2.98 -6.93 -9.33
N TYR A 77 3.96 -6.80 -10.23
CA TYR A 77 4.60 -7.95 -10.88
C TYR A 77 5.46 -8.79 -9.91
N ALA A 78 6.11 -8.15 -8.93
CA ALA A 78 6.98 -8.83 -7.97
C ALA A 78 6.21 -9.55 -6.84
N LEU A 79 5.04 -9.00 -6.46
CA LEU A 79 4.29 -9.43 -5.28
C LEU A 79 3.99 -10.94 -5.23
N PRO A 80 3.51 -11.61 -6.31
CA PRO A 80 3.16 -13.03 -6.23
C PRO A 80 4.33 -13.93 -5.80
N GLU A 81 5.53 -13.62 -6.27
CA GLU A 81 6.73 -14.35 -5.89
C GLU A 81 7.21 -13.96 -4.49
N GLN A 82 7.10 -12.69 -4.12
CA GLN A 82 7.42 -12.25 -2.76
C GLN A 82 6.52 -12.91 -1.71
N LEU A 83 5.21 -13.05 -1.98
CA LEU A 83 4.27 -13.75 -1.10
C LEU A 83 4.64 -15.22 -0.91
N ARG A 84 5.05 -15.92 -1.99
CA ARG A 84 5.55 -17.31 -1.90
C ARG A 84 6.78 -17.43 -0.99
N ARG A 85 7.67 -16.43 -0.99
CA ARG A 85 8.85 -16.40 -0.12
C ARG A 85 8.49 -16.13 1.34
N VAL A 86 7.57 -15.21 1.61
CA VAL A 86 7.12 -14.94 2.98
C VAL A 86 6.39 -16.15 3.56
N ALA A 87 5.53 -16.81 2.78
CA ALA A 87 4.81 -18.01 3.22
C ALA A 87 5.70 -19.25 3.45
N SER A 88 6.92 -19.27 2.88
CA SER A 88 7.89 -20.36 3.04
C SER A 88 9.00 -20.05 4.05
N SER A 89 9.01 -18.84 4.62
CA SER A 89 9.91 -18.48 5.71
C SER A 89 9.35 -19.04 7.04
N PRO A 90 10.18 -19.75 7.84
CA PRO A 90 9.74 -20.45 9.05
C PRO A 90 9.31 -19.51 10.18
#